data_AF-A0A1M5GGI2-F1
#
_entry.id   AF-A0A1M5GGI2-F1
#
_cell.length_a   1.000
_cell.length_b   1.000
_cell.length_c   1.000
_cell.angle_alpha   90.00
_cell.angle_beta   90.00
_cell.angle_gamma   90.00
#
_symmetry.space_group_name_H-M   'P 1'
#
loop_
_entity.id
_entity.type
_entity.pdbx_description
1 polymer ?
#
loop_
_entity_poly.entity_id
_entity_poly.type
_entity_poly.pdbx_seq_one_letter_code
_entity_poly.pdbx_strand_id
1 'polypeptide(L)'
;MRHGIGVVLPKTLTMQFGNWDISNEGIKYSGGGTAAFTVPQAELLRTTEEGDQPAMYHWVLQVTDHPGLDHDDIYDFNYAFVYAAAKWGVPFDYGTFDETLAEQYERFDFEDEEPNF
;
A
#
# COMPACT_ATOMS: atom_id res chain seq x y z
N MET A 1 22.08 -45.43 2.97
CA MET A 1 21.92 -44.17 2.21
C MET A 1 20.50 -43.67 2.45
N ARG A 2 20.31 -42.60 3.22
CA ARG A 2 18.98 -42.02 3.47
C ARG A 2 18.73 -40.96 2.39
N HIS A 3 17.79 -41.22 1.49
CA HIS A 3 17.29 -40.23 0.54
C HIS A 3 16.38 -39.27 1.30
N GLY A 4 16.84 -38.02 1.48
CA GLY A 4 16.01 -36.95 2.02
C GLY A 4 14.98 -36.55 0.98
N ILE A 5 13.70 -36.76 1.28
CA ILE A 5 12.60 -36.20 0.52
C ILE A 5 12.60 -34.70 0.83
N GLY A 6 13.05 -33.90 -0.14
CA GLY A 6 12.91 -32.44 -0.07
C GLY A 6 11.43 -32.10 -0.06
N VAL A 7 10.91 -31.68 1.08
CA VAL A 7 9.58 -31.09 1.18
C VAL A 7 9.67 -29.72 0.53
N VAL A 8 9.19 -29.60 -0.70
CA VAL A 8 8.91 -28.30 -1.32
C VAL A 8 7.71 -27.74 -0.58
N LEU A 9 7.92 -26.78 0.31
CA LEU A 9 6.83 -26.06 0.95
C LEU A 9 6.00 -25.37 -0.15
N PRO A 10 4.65 -25.40 -0.06
CA PRO A 10 3.82 -24.71 -1.05
C PRO A 10 4.19 -23.23 -1.08
N LYS A 11 4.32 -22.70 -2.31
CA LYS A 11 4.49 -21.27 -2.57
C LYS A 11 3.41 -20.53 -1.78
N THR A 12 3.81 -19.66 -0.86
CA THR A 12 2.89 -18.86 -0.06
C THR A 12 1.87 -18.20 -1.01
N LEU A 13 0.56 -18.35 -0.74
CA LEU A 13 -0.48 -17.76 -1.57
C LEU A 13 -0.42 -16.24 -1.45
N THR A 14 0.27 -15.60 -2.39
CA THR A 14 0.31 -14.15 -2.57
C THR A 14 -0.79 -13.73 -3.53
N MET A 15 -1.59 -12.73 -3.12
CA MET A 15 -2.50 -12.02 -4.02
C MET A 15 -1.73 -10.83 -4.61
N GLN A 16 -2.07 -10.42 -5.82
CA GLN A 16 -1.40 -9.30 -6.49
C GLN A 16 -2.43 -8.32 -7.08
N PHE A 17 -2.16 -7.02 -6.95
CA PHE A 17 -2.86 -5.93 -7.65
C PHE A 17 -1.79 -5.07 -8.31
N GLY A 18 -1.78 -5.00 -9.64
CA GLY A 18 -0.68 -4.39 -10.39
C GLY A 18 0.67 -4.93 -9.95
N ASN A 19 1.52 -4.01 -9.48
CA ASN A 19 2.86 -4.28 -8.96
C ASN A 19 2.91 -4.53 -7.44
N TRP A 20 1.77 -4.74 -6.76
CA TRP A 20 1.68 -4.91 -5.31
C TRP A 20 1.42 -6.36 -4.91
N ASP A 21 2.37 -6.96 -4.21
CA ASP A 21 2.25 -8.29 -3.62
C ASP A 21 1.67 -8.21 -2.20
N ILE A 22 0.56 -8.92 -1.93
CA ILE A 22 -0.02 -9.07 -0.59
C ILE A 22 0.28 -10.46 -0.04
N SER A 23 1.03 -10.50 1.05
CA SER A 23 1.45 -11.71 1.75
C SER A 23 0.91 -11.78 3.19
N ASN A 24 1.48 -12.63 4.04
CA ASN A 24 1.24 -12.62 5.49
C ASN A 24 2.20 -11.69 6.23
N GLU A 25 3.16 -11.08 5.54
CA GLU A 25 4.12 -10.15 6.14
C GLU A 25 3.69 -8.70 5.92
N GLY A 26 2.97 -8.44 4.83
CA GLY A 26 2.61 -7.08 4.43
C GLY A 26 2.21 -6.97 2.97
N ILE A 27 2.15 -5.71 2.52
CA ILE A 27 2.05 -5.31 1.11
C ILE A 27 3.45 -4.89 0.66
N LYS A 28 3.89 -5.33 -0.52
CA LYS A 28 5.21 -5.01 -1.06
C LYS A 28 5.11 -4.61 -2.54
N TYR A 29 5.81 -3.56 -2.92
CA TYR A 29 5.97 -3.20 -4.33
C TYR A 29 7.02 -4.09 -5.03
N SER A 30 6.69 -4.56 -6.23
CA SER A 30 7.51 -5.47 -7.03
C SER A 30 7.69 -5.03 -8.49
N GLY A 31 7.30 -3.80 -8.85
CA GLY A 31 7.30 -3.30 -10.24
C GLY A 31 8.69 -3.08 -10.87
N GLY A 32 9.75 -3.19 -10.06
CA GLY A 32 11.14 -3.00 -10.51
C GLY A 32 11.62 -1.56 -10.37
N GLY A 33 12.74 -1.23 -11.02
CA GLY A 33 13.36 0.10 -10.91
C GLY A 33 14.04 0.34 -9.56
N THR A 34 14.08 1.62 -9.13
CA THR A 34 14.61 2.04 -7.82
C THR A 34 13.52 2.17 -6.77
N ALA A 35 12.25 2.01 -7.15
CA ALA A 35 11.13 2.12 -6.22
C ALA A 35 11.12 0.92 -5.27
N ALA A 36 11.11 1.21 -3.97
CA ALA A 36 11.04 0.20 -2.93
C ALA A 36 10.04 0.67 -1.87
N PHE A 37 8.91 -0.01 -1.81
CA PHE A 37 7.84 0.30 -0.87
C PHE A 37 7.35 -0.97 -0.19
N THR A 38 7.16 -0.93 1.12
CA THR A 38 6.67 -2.07 1.91
C THR A 38 5.88 -1.57 3.10
N VAL A 39 4.69 -2.15 3.27
CA VAL A 39 3.79 -1.88 4.41
C VAL A 39 3.69 -3.15 5.24
N PRO A 40 4.24 -3.16 6.47
CA PRO A 40 4.08 -4.30 7.38
C PRO A 40 2.60 -4.52 7.73
N GLN A 41 2.16 -5.78 7.81
CA GLN A 41 0.79 -6.12 8.22
C GLN A 41 0.40 -5.44 9.54
N ALA A 42 1.31 -5.42 10.52
CA ALA A 42 1.07 -4.84 11.85
C ALA A 42 0.85 -3.32 11.82
N GLU A 43 1.28 -2.65 10.75
CA GLU A 43 1.19 -1.19 10.62
C GLU A 43 0.16 -0.76 9.57
N LEU A 44 -0.57 -1.69 8.93
CA LEU A 44 -1.45 -1.37 7.80
C LEU A 44 -2.41 -0.21 8.12
N LEU A 45 -3.08 -0.26 9.27
CA LEU A 45 -4.06 0.76 9.66
C LEU A 45 -3.47 1.91 10.47
N ARG A 46 -2.14 2.11 10.44
CA ARG A 46 -1.53 3.27 11.08
C ARG A 46 -2.13 4.54 10.50
N THR A 47 -2.61 5.41 11.39
CA THR A 47 -3.10 6.74 11.02
C THR A 47 -2.03 7.81 11.26
N THR A 48 -2.21 8.97 10.64
CA THR A 48 -1.48 10.19 10.99
C THR A 48 -1.88 10.66 12.40
N GLU A 49 -0.97 11.37 13.08
CA GLU A 49 -1.22 12.06 14.35
C GLU A 49 -1.01 13.56 14.14
N GLU A 50 -1.92 14.22 13.41
CA GLU A 50 -1.78 15.65 13.06
C GLU A 50 -2.77 16.53 13.81
N GLY A 51 -2.59 16.63 15.13
CA GLY A 51 -3.28 17.64 15.95
C GLY A 51 -4.80 17.66 15.79
N ASP A 52 -5.34 18.75 15.24
CA ASP A 52 -6.78 18.96 15.00
C ASP A 52 -7.26 18.49 13.61
N GLN A 53 -6.37 17.95 12.77
CA GLN A 53 -6.77 17.43 11.47
C GLN A 53 -7.43 16.05 11.59
N PRO A 54 -8.32 15.68 10.66
CA PRO A 54 -8.86 14.33 10.58
C PRO A 54 -7.73 13.30 10.47
N ALA A 55 -7.89 12.18 11.17
CA ALA A 55 -6.95 11.08 11.07
C ALA A 55 -7.03 10.48 9.67
N MET A 56 -5.88 10.33 9.00
CA MET A 56 -5.78 9.74 7.67
C MET A 56 -4.90 8.49 7.69
N TYR A 57 -5.10 7.57 6.75
CA TYR A 57 -4.24 6.39 6.66
C TYR A 57 -2.84 6.75 6.18
N HIS A 58 -1.87 6.58 7.08
CA HIS A 58 -0.49 6.98 6.87
C HIS A 58 0.10 6.40 5.58
N TRP A 59 -0.09 5.10 5.34
CA TRP A 59 0.53 4.42 4.20
C TRP A 59 -0.10 4.79 2.85
N VAL A 60 -1.38 5.17 2.83
CA VAL A 60 -2.04 5.66 1.62
C VAL A 60 -1.48 7.02 1.23
N LEU A 61 -1.20 7.90 2.19
CA LEU A 61 -0.52 9.17 1.90
C LEU A 61 0.96 8.98 1.54
N GLN A 62 1.67 8.09 2.24
CA GLN A 62 3.09 7.85 1.95
C GLN A 62 3.33 7.23 0.57
N VAL A 63 2.40 6.42 0.06
CA VAL A 63 2.53 5.89 -1.30
C VAL A 63 2.34 7.00 -2.35
N THR A 64 1.47 7.98 -2.06
CA THR A 64 1.24 9.14 -2.92
C THR A 64 2.50 9.95 -3.10
N ASP A 65 3.21 10.24 -2.00
CA ASP A 65 4.40 11.09 -2.01
C ASP A 65 5.67 10.36 -2.53
N HIS A 66 5.54 9.11 -2.99
CA HIS A 66 6.69 8.28 -3.34
C HIS A 66 7.14 8.53 -4.80
N PRO A 67 8.33 9.12 -5.04
CA PRO A 67 8.73 9.65 -6.36
C PRO A 67 9.03 8.59 -7.43
N GLY A 68 8.98 7.31 -7.06
CA GLY A 68 9.20 6.18 -7.96
C GLY A 68 7.94 5.43 -8.37
N LEU A 69 6.77 5.92 -7.99
CA LEU A 69 5.48 5.31 -8.32
C LEU A 69 4.68 6.28 -9.20
N ASP A 70 4.01 5.75 -10.21
CA ASP A 70 3.07 6.54 -11.02
C ASP A 70 1.65 6.45 -10.44
N HIS A 71 0.72 7.21 -11.03
CA HIS A 71 -0.67 7.23 -10.58
C HIS A 71 -1.33 5.85 -10.67
N ASP A 72 -1.00 5.02 -11.68
CA ASP A 72 -1.55 3.68 -11.83
C ASP A 72 -1.07 2.76 -10.69
N ASP A 73 0.22 2.80 -10.36
CA ASP A 73 0.77 2.09 -9.21
C ASP A 73 0.11 2.55 -7.90
N ILE A 74 -0.14 3.84 -7.72
CA ILE A 74 -0.79 4.36 -6.51
C ILE A 74 -2.27 3.95 -6.45
N TYR A 75 -3.00 3.95 -7.56
CA TYR A 75 -4.36 3.44 -7.60
C TYR A 75 -4.43 1.95 -7.27
N ASP A 76 -3.53 1.15 -7.81
CA ASP A 76 -3.44 -0.28 -7.49
C ASP A 76 -3.10 -0.51 -6.01
N PHE A 77 -2.32 0.38 -5.38
CA PHE A 77 -2.06 0.33 -3.94
C PHE A 77 -3.34 0.48 -3.13
N ASN A 78 -4.25 1.39 -3.51
CA ASN A 78 -5.51 1.59 -2.80
C ASN A 78 -6.35 0.31 -2.77
N TYR A 79 -6.41 -0.43 -3.88
CA TYR A 79 -7.07 -1.74 -3.91
C TYR A 79 -6.33 -2.77 -3.05
N ALA A 80 -5.00 -2.81 -3.12
CA ALA A 80 -4.19 -3.70 -2.29
C ALA A 80 -4.40 -3.44 -0.79
N PHE A 81 -4.50 -2.17 -0.39
CA PHE A 81 -4.70 -1.72 0.98
C PHE A 81 -6.04 -2.23 1.55
N VAL A 82 -7.15 -1.98 0.85
CA VAL A 82 -8.49 -2.44 1.25
C VAL A 82 -8.56 -3.96 1.27
N TYR A 83 -8.00 -4.63 0.25
CA TYR A 83 -7.98 -6.08 0.20
C TYR A 83 -7.18 -6.67 1.37
N ALA A 84 -6.00 -6.12 1.67
CA ALA A 84 -5.17 -6.57 2.78
C ALA A 84 -5.88 -6.38 4.12
N ALA A 85 -6.58 -5.25 4.31
CA ALA A 85 -7.36 -4.99 5.51
C ALA A 85 -8.45 -6.05 5.73
N ALA A 86 -9.20 -6.36 4.67
CA ALA A 86 -10.23 -7.40 4.68
C ALA A 86 -9.63 -8.80 4.90
N LYS A 87 -8.54 -9.14 4.20
CA LYS A 87 -7.84 -10.42 4.30
C LYS A 87 -7.32 -10.68 5.72
N TRP A 88 -6.78 -9.65 6.38
CA TRP A 88 -6.21 -9.77 7.72
C TRP A 88 -7.21 -9.53 8.84
N GLY A 89 -8.46 -9.18 8.53
CA GLY A 89 -9.53 -8.99 9.52
C GLY A 89 -9.26 -7.83 10.48
N VAL A 90 -8.57 -6.79 10.01
CA VAL A 90 -8.28 -5.59 10.81
C VAL A 90 -9.44 -4.58 10.72
N PRO A 91 -9.66 -3.74 11.76
CA PRO A 91 -10.82 -2.84 11.84
C PRO A 91 -10.66 -1.63 10.93
N PHE A 92 -10.86 -1.83 9.62
CA PHE A 92 -10.82 -0.78 8.61
C PHE A 92 -11.97 0.22 8.76
N ASP A 93 -11.67 1.50 8.65
CA ASP A 93 -12.62 2.61 8.70
C ASP A 93 -12.76 3.22 7.30
N TYR A 94 -13.94 3.05 6.71
CA TYR A 94 -14.25 3.59 5.38
C TYR A 94 -14.31 5.11 5.35
N GLY A 95 -14.72 5.77 6.44
CA GLY A 95 -14.76 7.22 6.51
C GLY A 95 -13.35 7.81 6.49
N THR A 96 -12.45 7.26 7.31
CA THR A 96 -11.03 7.64 7.27
C THR A 96 -10.41 7.37 5.90
N PHE A 97 -10.75 6.25 5.25
CA PHE A 97 -10.23 5.95 3.92
C PHE A 97 -10.74 6.94 2.86
N ASP A 98 -12.04 7.26 2.87
CA ASP A 98 -12.63 8.22 1.93
C ASP A 98 -11.98 9.61 2.07
N GLU A 99 -11.76 10.08 3.30
CA GLU A 99 -11.04 11.33 3.57
C GLU A 99 -9.58 11.26 3.10
N THR A 100 -8.92 10.12 3.30
CA THR A 100 -7.53 9.92 2.85
C THR A 100 -7.43 9.90 1.31
N LEU A 101 -8.41 9.31 0.62
CA LEU A 101 -8.45 9.34 -0.85
C LEU A 101 -8.69 10.74 -1.38
N ALA A 102 -9.57 11.53 -0.76
CA ALA A 102 -9.78 12.93 -1.14
C ALA A 102 -8.47 13.73 -1.08
N GLU A 103 -7.72 13.61 0.01
CA GLU A 103 -6.39 14.22 0.15
C GLU A 103 -5.40 13.72 -0.91
N GLN A 104 -5.37 12.40 -1.20
CA GLN A 104 -4.52 11.84 -2.24
C GLN A 104 -4.83 12.45 -3.63
N TYR A 105 -6.11 12.61 -3.97
CA TYR A 105 -6.50 13.25 -5.22
C TYR A 105 -6.09 14.72 -5.28
N GLU A 106 -6.26 15.48 -4.19
CA GLU A 106 -5.81 16.88 -4.13
C GLU A 106 -4.30 16.99 -4.40
N ARG A 107 -3.49 16.07 -3.85
CA ARG A 107 -2.02 16.05 -4.08
C ARG A 107 -1.64 15.79 -5.53
N PHE A 108 -2.35 14.91 -6.22
CA PHE A 108 -2.12 14.68 -7.65
C PHE A 108 -2.40 15.94 -8.46
N ASP A 109 -3.51 16.62 -8.18
CA ASP A 109 -3.87 17.87 -8.86
C ASP A 109 -2.81 18.97 -8.60
N PHE A 110 -2.21 19.01 -7.41
CA PHE A 110 -1.11 19.93 -7.10
C PHE A 110 0.22 19.57 -7.79
N GLU A 111 0.53 18.29 -7.99
CA GLU A 111 1.72 17.85 -8.74
C GLU A 111 1.59 18.16 -10.24
N ASP A 112 0.40 18.04 -10.81
CA ASP A 112 0.11 18.40 -12.20
C ASP A 112 0.13 19.94 -12.45
N GLU A 113 0.07 20.75 -11.39
CA GLU A 113 0.10 22.22 -11.42
C GLU A 113 1.50 22.86 -11.28
N GLU A 114 2.62 22.11 -11.30
CA GLU A 114 3.94 22.75 -11.17
C GLU A 114 4.20 23.82 -12.27
N PRO A 115 4.52 25.06 -11.86
CA PRO A 115 4.54 26.23 -12.74
C PRO A 115 5.77 26.24 -13.66
N ASN A 116 5.53 26.61 -14.92
CA ASN A 116 6.57 27.00 -15.87
C ASN A 116 7.49 28.06 -15.26
N PHE A 117 8.71 27.68 -14.86
CA PHE A 117 9.81 28.60 -14.56
C PHE A 117 10.84 28.60 -15.69
#